data_AF-A0A6V7HM76-F1
#
_entry.id   AF-A0A6V7HM76-F1
#
_cell.length_a   1.000
_cell.length_b   1.000
_cell.length_c   1.000
_cell.angle_alpha   90.00
_cell.angle_beta   90.00
_cell.angle_gamma   90.00
#
_symmetry.space_group_name_H-M   'P 1'
#
loop_
_entity.id
_entity.type
_entity.pdbx_description
1 polymer ?
#
loop_
_entity_poly.entity_id
_entity_poly.type
_entity_poly.pdbx_seq_one_letter_code
_entity_poly.pdbx_strand_id
1 'polypeptide(L)'
;SYVRERIQQQQSKALPPHTTLQRHVKANKNVRIPRFYYPGGKPTPVSQVEATIAKITKAFETLPGHRATRGQFHIISKACDLPLYWKVPLFLAAGGDKCNYVEMANFLNFWKDMCKNHHDAASKFVRITTRGLRESILPEDLICLIQDVVDSHPGLTFLKEATEFHSRYVHT
;
A
#
# COMPACT_ATOMS: atom_id res chain seq x y z
N SER A 1 19.10 -42.06 -27.18
CA SER A 1 18.07 -42.53 -26.24
C SER A 1 18.32 -42.10 -24.79
N TYR A 2 18.43 -40.79 -24.48
CA TYR A 2 18.52 -40.37 -23.06
C TYR A 2 17.90 -38.98 -22.73
N VAL A 3 17.39 -38.23 -23.73
CA VAL A 3 16.85 -36.87 -23.51
C VAL A 3 15.32 -36.81 -23.57
N ARG A 4 14.65 -37.77 -24.21
CA ARG A 4 13.17 -37.82 -24.29
C ARG A 4 12.48 -38.38 -23.03
N GLU A 5 13.18 -39.10 -22.17
CA GLU A 5 12.57 -39.72 -20.97
C GLU A 5 12.44 -38.78 -19.76
N ARG A 6 13.23 -37.69 -19.69
CA ARG A 6 13.16 -36.77 -18.54
C ARG A 6 11.97 -35.80 -18.59
N ILE A 7 11.37 -35.58 -19.75
CA ILE A 7 10.22 -34.68 -19.89
C ILE A 7 8.90 -35.39 -19.54
N GLN A 8 8.86 -36.73 -19.54
CA GLN A 8 7.64 -37.50 -19.30
C GLN A 8 7.39 -37.87 -17.82
N GLN A 9 8.37 -37.71 -16.92
CA GLN A 9 8.23 -38.04 -15.49
C GLN A 9 7.74 -36.88 -14.60
N GLN A 10 7.43 -35.71 -15.17
CA GLN A 10 6.97 -34.54 -14.41
C GLN A 10 5.48 -34.24 -14.63
N GLN A 11 4.67 -35.23 -14.99
CA GLN A 11 3.22 -35.14 -14.95
C GLN A 11 2.64 -35.82 -13.71
N SER A 12 1.86 -35.00 -12.98
CA SER A 12 0.80 -35.36 -12.02
C SER A 12 1.18 -36.24 -10.82
N LYS A 13 1.88 -35.65 -9.83
CA LYS A 13 1.54 -35.95 -8.43
C LYS A 13 0.15 -35.36 -8.18
N ALA A 14 -0.88 -36.17 -8.43
CA ALA A 14 -2.23 -35.87 -7.99
C ALA A 14 -2.20 -35.57 -6.49
N LEU A 15 -2.70 -34.39 -6.11
CA LEU A 15 -2.90 -34.05 -4.71
C LEU A 15 -3.77 -35.15 -4.09
N PRO A 16 -3.48 -35.60 -2.85
CA PRO A 16 -4.27 -36.63 -2.20
C PRO A 16 -5.76 -36.22 -2.25
N PRO A 17 -6.67 -37.17 -2.55
CA PRO A 17 -8.07 -36.87 -2.85
C PRO A 17 -8.81 -36.24 -1.65
N HIS A 18 -8.22 -36.35 -0.46
CA HIS A 18 -8.68 -35.65 0.73
C HIS A 18 -7.55 -34.92 1.45
N THR A 19 -7.72 -33.61 1.62
CA THR A 19 -6.89 -32.82 2.53
C THR A 19 -7.28 -33.14 3.98
N THR A 20 -6.35 -32.98 4.92
CA THR A 20 -6.60 -33.17 6.36
C THR A 20 -7.80 -32.36 6.87
N LEU A 21 -8.06 -31.20 6.24
CA LEU A 21 -9.24 -30.35 6.45
C LEU A 21 -10.55 -31.04 6.02
N GLN A 22 -10.59 -31.67 4.84
CA GLN A 22 -11.79 -32.36 4.35
C GLN A 22 -12.17 -33.56 5.24
N ARG A 23 -11.18 -34.24 5.81
CA ARG A 23 -11.41 -35.34 6.78
C ARG A 23 -12.01 -34.83 8.10
N HIS A 24 -11.53 -33.69 8.59
CA HIS A 24 -12.04 -33.05 9.81
C HIS A 24 -13.47 -32.52 9.65
N VAL A 25 -13.80 -31.92 8.49
CA VAL A 25 -15.14 -31.38 8.20
C VAL A 25 -16.18 -32.51 8.06
N LYS A 26 -15.82 -33.65 7.46
CA LYS A 26 -16.72 -34.81 7.36
C LYS A 26 -17.00 -35.49 8.71
N ALA A 27 -16.03 -35.49 9.62
CA ALA A 27 -16.17 -36.10 10.95
C ALA A 27 -17.00 -35.23 11.92
N ASN A 28 -17.06 -33.92 11.71
CA ASN A 28 -17.78 -32.98 12.57
C ASN A 28 -18.85 -32.21 11.76
N LYS A 29 -20.11 -32.67 11.80
CA LYS A 29 -21.23 -31.98 11.13
C LYS A 29 -21.49 -30.55 11.65
N ASN A 30 -20.85 -30.16 12.76
CA ASN A 30 -20.90 -28.83 13.37
C ASN A 30 -19.65 -27.96 13.09
N VAL A 31 -18.80 -28.27 12.11
CA VAL A 31 -17.66 -27.38 11.78
C VAL A 31 -18.18 -26.08 11.17
N ARG A 32 -18.29 -25.03 11.98
CA ARG A 32 -18.38 -23.66 11.49
C ARG A 32 -16.99 -23.23 11.04
N ILE A 33 -16.72 -23.29 9.74
CA ILE A 33 -15.47 -22.74 9.19
C ILE A 33 -15.60 -21.21 9.21
N PRO A 34 -14.81 -20.49 10.03
CA PRO A 34 -14.84 -19.03 10.01
C PRO A 34 -14.28 -18.51 8.68
N ARG A 35 -14.60 -17.27 8.35
CA ARG A 35 -14.01 -16.59 7.19
C ARG A 35 -12.49 -16.59 7.33
N PHE A 36 -11.80 -17.16 6.35
CA PHE A 36 -10.33 -17.25 6.33
C PHE A 36 -9.69 -16.40 5.23
N TYR A 37 -10.49 -15.93 4.25
CA TYR A 37 -10.02 -15.09 3.15
C TYR A 37 -10.58 -13.67 3.23
N TYR A 38 -9.67 -12.70 3.14
CA TYR A 38 -9.94 -11.27 3.25
C TYR A 38 -9.18 -10.51 2.15
N PRO A 39 -9.85 -10.15 1.02
CA PRO A 39 -9.19 -9.52 -0.13
C PRO A 39 -8.41 -8.23 0.19
N GLY A 40 -8.90 -7.41 1.12
CA GLY A 40 -8.27 -6.16 1.55
C GLY A 40 -7.54 -6.25 2.90
N GLY A 41 -7.26 -7.47 3.38
CA GLY A 41 -6.77 -7.72 4.73
C GLY A 41 -7.90 -7.81 5.76
N LYS A 42 -7.56 -8.21 6.98
CA LYS A 42 -8.53 -8.35 8.07
C LYS A 42 -9.13 -6.97 8.39
N PRO A 43 -10.46 -6.85 8.51
CA PRO A 43 -11.12 -5.58 8.80
C PRO A 43 -10.50 -4.88 10.00
N THR A 44 -10.12 -3.62 9.80
CA THR A 44 -9.62 -2.77 10.88
C THR A 44 -10.77 -2.43 11.82
N PRO A 45 -10.58 -2.51 13.16
CA PRO A 45 -11.60 -2.08 14.11
C PRO A 45 -12.00 -0.61 13.89
N VAL A 46 -13.29 -0.32 13.98
CA VAL A 46 -13.83 1.05 13.79
C VAL A 46 -13.16 2.04 14.73
N SER A 47 -12.96 1.65 15.99
CA SER A 47 -12.27 2.46 17.01
C SER A 47 -10.83 2.84 16.61
N GLN A 48 -10.12 1.94 15.92
CA GLN A 48 -8.78 2.23 15.42
C GLN A 48 -8.82 3.24 14.26
N VAL A 49 -9.79 3.09 13.35
CA VAL A 49 -10.00 4.05 12.25
C VAL A 49 -10.34 5.44 12.80
N GLU A 50 -11.23 5.52 13.79
CA GLU A 50 -11.62 6.77 14.46
C GLU A 50 -10.44 7.41 15.20
N ALA A 51 -9.62 6.61 15.89
CA ALA A 51 -8.41 7.10 16.55
C ALA A 51 -7.42 7.70 15.54
N THR A 52 -7.21 7.03 14.39
CA THR A 52 -6.36 7.57 13.31
C THR A 52 -6.96 8.85 12.72
N ILE A 53 -8.29 8.91 12.51
CA ILE A 53 -8.97 10.12 12.05
C ILE A 53 -8.73 11.28 13.03
N ALA A 54 -8.85 11.05 14.34
CA ALA A 54 -8.59 12.08 15.34
C ALA A 54 -7.13 12.58 15.29
N LYS A 55 -6.15 11.69 15.11
CA LYS A 55 -4.73 12.07 14.91
C LYS A 55 -4.55 12.92 13.65
N ILE A 56 -5.19 12.55 12.54
CA ILE A 56 -5.13 13.29 11.27
C ILE A 56 -5.73 14.68 11.44
N THR A 57 -6.92 14.80 12.05
CA THR A 57 -7.55 16.09 12.33
C THR A 57 -6.61 17.00 13.13
N LYS A 58 -6.05 16.48 14.22
CA LYS A 58 -5.08 17.22 15.04
C LYS A 58 -3.85 17.64 14.24
N ALA A 59 -3.37 16.81 13.31
CA ALA A 59 -2.25 17.16 12.46
C ALA A 59 -2.59 18.33 11.51
N PHE A 60 -3.77 18.34 10.89
CA PHE A 60 -4.22 19.45 10.05
C PHE A 60 -4.51 20.74 10.84
N GLU A 61 -4.92 20.64 12.10
CA GLU A 61 -5.09 21.80 13.00
C GLU A 61 -3.77 22.54 13.26
N THR A 62 -2.63 21.84 13.22
CA THR A 62 -1.31 22.48 13.36
C THR A 62 -0.83 23.20 12.09
N LEU A 63 -1.52 23.02 10.96
CA LEU A 63 -1.12 23.55 9.67
C LEU A 63 -1.88 24.84 9.33
N PRO A 64 -1.22 25.82 8.69
CA PRO A 64 -1.86 27.08 8.33
C PRO A 64 -3.04 26.85 7.39
N GLY A 65 -4.21 27.36 7.75
CA GLY A 65 -5.44 27.23 6.95
C GLY A 65 -5.94 25.78 6.79
N HIS A 66 -5.54 24.85 7.67
CA HIS A 66 -5.92 23.43 7.58
C HIS A 66 -5.57 22.78 6.23
N ARG A 67 -4.47 23.24 5.62
CA ARG A 67 -3.97 22.81 4.33
C ARG A 67 -2.57 22.24 4.49
N ALA A 68 -2.35 21.07 3.89
CA ALA A 68 -1.05 20.42 3.86
C ALA A 68 -0.44 20.55 2.46
N THR A 69 0.72 21.20 2.38
CA THR A 69 1.54 21.21 1.15
C THR A 69 2.38 19.94 1.04
N ARG A 70 2.95 19.67 -0.14
CA ARG A 70 3.86 18.53 -0.36
C ARG A 70 5.00 18.46 0.67
N GLY A 71 5.59 19.60 1.01
CA GLY A 71 6.69 19.69 1.98
C GLY A 71 6.29 19.34 3.41
N GLN A 72 5.02 19.55 3.79
CA GLN A 72 4.50 19.30 5.13
C GLN A 72 3.85 17.91 5.28
N PHE A 73 3.74 17.16 4.18
CA PHE A 73 2.96 15.93 4.15
C PHE A 73 3.57 14.78 4.95
N HIS A 74 4.83 14.91 5.39
CA HIS A 74 5.43 14.01 6.37
C HIS A 74 4.66 14.01 7.71
N ILE A 75 4.06 15.14 8.10
CA ILE A 75 3.26 15.27 9.33
C ILE A 75 2.00 14.40 9.20
N ILE A 76 1.33 14.49 8.05
CA ILE A 76 0.12 13.73 7.75
C ILE A 76 0.42 12.24 7.63
N SER A 77 1.49 11.86 6.91
CA SER A 77 1.92 10.45 6.80
C SER A 77 2.15 9.82 8.18
N LYS A 78 2.80 10.56 9.09
CA LYS A 78 3.02 10.13 10.47
C LYS A 78 1.71 10.00 11.26
N ALA A 79 0.77 10.93 11.09
CA ALA A 79 -0.54 10.87 11.75
C ALA A 79 -1.38 9.66 11.29
N CYS A 80 -1.19 9.23 10.05
CA CYS A 80 -1.77 8.03 9.47
C CYS A 80 -1.08 6.72 9.91
N ASP A 81 -0.04 6.79 10.74
CA ASP A 81 0.84 5.68 11.10
C ASP A 81 1.45 4.96 9.86
N LEU A 82 1.81 5.75 8.83
CA LEU A 82 2.44 5.26 7.58
C LEU A 82 3.95 5.55 7.53
N PRO A 83 4.73 4.81 6.73
CA PRO A 83 6.14 5.10 6.50
C PRO A 83 6.39 6.51 5.95
N LEU A 84 7.54 7.11 6.31
CA LEU A 84 7.89 8.48 5.93
C LEU A 84 7.86 8.70 4.40
N TYR A 85 8.44 7.77 3.65
CA TYR A 85 8.58 7.88 2.19
C TYR A 85 7.25 7.69 1.42
N TRP A 86 6.14 7.40 2.11
CA TRP A 86 4.83 7.39 1.49
C TRP A 86 4.23 8.80 1.37
N LYS A 87 4.89 9.82 1.95
CA LYS A 87 4.40 11.20 1.97
C LYS A 87 4.04 11.74 0.58
N VAL A 88 4.87 11.50 -0.44
CA VAL A 88 4.60 11.98 -1.80
C VAL A 88 3.49 11.19 -2.49
N PRO A 89 3.53 9.84 -2.56
CA PRO A 89 2.40 9.08 -3.11
C PRO A 89 1.07 9.38 -2.42
N LEU A 90 1.07 9.51 -1.08
CA LEU A 90 -0.14 9.83 -0.31
C LEU A 90 -0.67 11.23 -0.65
N PHE A 91 0.21 12.22 -0.80
CA PHE A 91 -0.15 13.57 -1.22
C PHE A 91 -0.80 13.58 -2.61
N LEU A 92 -0.22 12.85 -3.57
CA LEU A 92 -0.73 12.75 -4.94
C LEU A 92 -2.06 11.97 -5.01
N ALA A 93 -2.19 10.89 -4.23
CA ALA A 93 -3.41 10.11 -4.13
C ALA A 93 -4.58 10.93 -3.54
N ALA A 94 -4.27 11.85 -2.62
CA ALA A 94 -5.24 12.78 -2.04
C ALA A 94 -5.57 14.00 -2.94
N GLY A 95 -5.03 14.07 -4.17
CA GLY A 95 -5.33 15.13 -5.13
C GLY A 95 -4.49 16.40 -4.99
N GLY A 96 -3.35 16.32 -4.30
CA GLY A 96 -2.44 17.46 -4.12
C GLY A 96 -1.78 17.97 -5.40
N ASP A 97 -1.84 17.21 -6.50
CA ASP A 97 -1.32 17.60 -7.82
C ASP A 97 -2.09 18.76 -8.46
N LYS A 98 -3.39 18.90 -8.17
CA LYS A 98 -4.25 19.93 -8.79
C LYS A 98 -4.11 21.30 -8.13
N CYS A 99 -3.95 21.33 -6.80
CA CYS A 99 -4.02 22.56 -6.01
C CYS A 99 -2.69 22.90 -5.30
N ASN A 100 -1.64 22.09 -5.44
CA ASN A 100 -0.37 22.16 -4.68
C ASN A 100 -0.51 21.99 -3.15
N TYR A 101 -1.74 21.85 -2.65
CA TYR A 101 -2.07 21.54 -1.26
C TYR A 101 -3.27 20.58 -1.20
N VAL A 102 -3.43 19.95 -0.04
CA VAL A 102 -4.60 19.13 0.29
C VAL A 102 -5.29 19.74 1.50
N GLU A 103 -6.60 19.93 1.40
CA GLU A 103 -7.43 20.40 2.52
C GLU A 103 -7.82 19.26 3.44
N MET A 104 -7.94 19.55 4.74
CA MET A 104 -8.33 18.59 5.76
C MET A 104 -9.60 17.80 5.40
N ALA A 105 -10.67 18.48 4.99
CA ALA A 105 -11.94 17.83 4.67
C ALA A 105 -11.79 16.81 3.53
N ASN A 106 -11.06 17.17 2.47
CA ASN A 106 -10.80 16.28 1.33
C ASN A 106 -9.96 15.08 1.74
N PHE A 107 -8.92 15.30 2.54
CA PHE A 107 -8.08 14.22 3.04
C PHE A 107 -8.83 13.26 3.97
N LEU A 108 -9.66 13.77 4.89
CA LEU A 108 -10.46 12.95 5.79
C LEU A 108 -11.46 12.08 5.03
N ASN A 109 -12.09 12.62 3.98
CA ASN A 109 -12.99 11.86 3.11
C ASN A 109 -12.23 10.77 2.34
N PHE A 110 -11.07 11.11 1.77
CA PHE A 110 -10.18 10.15 1.12
C PHE A 110 -9.75 9.02 2.08
N TRP A 111 -9.33 9.36 3.29
CA TRP A 111 -8.86 8.38 4.28
C TRP A 111 -9.97 7.44 4.72
N LYS A 112 -11.16 7.99 5.03
CA LYS A 112 -12.35 7.19 5.36
C LYS A 112 -12.71 6.23 4.25
N ASP A 113 -12.67 6.69 3.00
CA ASP A 113 -12.97 5.85 1.85
C ASP A 113 -11.96 4.72 1.67
N MET A 114 -10.67 5.04 1.78
CA MET A 114 -9.58 4.05 1.70
C MET A 114 -9.75 2.94 2.75
N CYS A 115 -10.06 3.31 3.99
CA CYS A 115 -10.22 2.37 5.11
C CYS A 115 -11.42 1.43 5.01
N LYS A 116 -12.38 1.66 4.09
CA LYS A 116 -13.50 0.74 3.86
C LYS A 116 -13.06 -0.59 3.28
N ASN A 117 -12.12 -0.54 2.34
CA ASN A 117 -11.73 -1.69 1.51
C ASN A 117 -10.26 -2.11 1.72
N HIS A 118 -9.42 -1.25 2.29
CA HIS A 118 -7.98 -1.47 2.44
C HIS A 118 -7.60 -1.41 3.93
N HIS A 119 -7.35 -2.57 4.52
CA HIS A 119 -7.16 -2.70 5.97
C HIS A 119 -5.71 -2.95 6.37
N ASP A 120 -4.94 -3.64 5.53
CA ASP A 120 -3.53 -3.90 5.75
C ASP A 120 -2.61 -2.89 5.02
N ALA A 121 -1.31 -2.92 5.34
CA ALA A 121 -0.35 -1.99 4.77
C ALA A 121 -0.19 -2.19 3.25
N ALA A 122 -0.17 -3.45 2.78
CA ALA A 122 0.01 -3.76 1.36
C ALA A 122 -1.15 -3.22 0.50
N SER A 123 -2.40 -3.48 0.88
CA SER A 123 -3.56 -2.96 0.13
C SER A 123 -3.60 -1.43 0.13
N LYS A 124 -3.29 -0.80 1.27
CA LYS A 124 -3.19 0.67 1.35
C LYS A 124 -2.11 1.21 0.43
N PHE A 125 -0.94 0.58 0.40
CA PHE A 125 0.15 0.99 -0.48
C PHE A 125 -0.28 0.96 -1.95
N VAL A 126 -0.83 -0.17 -2.41
CA VAL A 126 -1.34 -0.32 -3.78
C VAL A 126 -2.35 0.78 -4.10
N ARG A 127 -3.34 0.99 -3.23
CA ARG A 127 -4.37 2.02 -3.43
C ARG A 127 -3.82 3.44 -3.52
N ILE A 128 -2.76 3.73 -2.76
CA ILE A 128 -2.09 5.03 -2.74
C ILE A 128 -1.25 5.20 -4.00
N THR A 129 -0.37 4.25 -4.34
CA THR A 129 0.53 4.36 -5.49
C THR A 129 -0.20 4.35 -6.82
N THR A 130 -1.23 3.50 -6.97
CA THR A 130 -2.05 3.48 -8.20
C THR A 130 -3.07 4.60 -8.26
N ARG A 131 -3.16 5.42 -7.19
CA ARG A 131 -4.19 6.44 -6.98
C ARG A 131 -5.62 5.89 -7.08
N GLY A 132 -5.80 4.57 -6.96
CA GLY A 132 -7.08 3.88 -7.08
C GLY A 132 -7.49 3.56 -8.51
N LEU A 133 -6.60 3.74 -9.48
CA LEU A 133 -6.88 3.42 -10.89
C LEU A 133 -6.84 1.90 -11.16
N ARG A 134 -6.03 1.17 -10.39
CA ARG A 134 -5.71 -0.25 -10.62
C ARG A 134 -5.48 -0.98 -9.29
N GLU A 135 -5.66 -2.30 -9.33
CA GLU A 135 -5.37 -3.22 -8.20
C GLU A 135 -3.94 -3.77 -8.23
N SER A 136 -3.13 -3.37 -9.21
CA SER A 136 -1.72 -3.73 -9.35
C SER A 136 -0.86 -2.48 -9.58
N ILE A 137 0.36 -2.54 -9.08
CA ILE A 137 1.37 -1.48 -9.22
C ILE A 137 2.13 -1.73 -10.52
N LEU A 138 2.25 -0.69 -11.35
CA LEU A 138 3.19 -0.66 -12.47
C LEU A 138 4.44 0.16 -12.11
N PRO A 139 5.56 -0.01 -12.84
CA PRO A 139 6.77 0.77 -12.61
C PRO A 139 6.52 2.28 -12.61
N GLU A 140 5.61 2.78 -13.45
CA GLU A 140 5.32 4.22 -13.54
C GLU A 140 4.69 4.77 -12.26
N ASP A 141 3.93 3.95 -11.52
CA ASP A 141 3.28 4.34 -10.27
C ASP A 141 4.30 4.61 -9.15
N LEU A 142 5.51 4.05 -9.26
CA LEU A 142 6.58 4.18 -8.28
C LEU A 142 7.52 5.37 -8.54
N ILE A 143 7.46 5.99 -9.72
CA ILE A 143 8.37 7.08 -10.11
C ILE A 143 8.36 8.21 -9.07
N CYS A 144 7.18 8.65 -8.64
CA CYS A 144 7.06 9.74 -7.67
C CYS A 144 7.63 9.39 -6.28
N LEU A 145 7.54 8.11 -5.88
CA LEU A 145 8.13 7.64 -4.63
C LEU A 145 9.66 7.57 -4.74
N ILE A 146 10.17 6.98 -5.82
CA ILE A 146 11.61 6.85 -6.04
C ILE A 146 12.26 8.22 -6.14
N GLN A 147 11.66 9.15 -6.88
CA GLN A 147 12.15 10.53 -6.98
C GLN A 147 12.22 11.20 -5.61
N ASP A 148 11.18 11.08 -4.78
CA ASP A 148 11.20 11.65 -3.41
C ASP A 148 12.30 11.02 -2.53
N VAL A 149 12.56 9.72 -2.68
CA VAL A 149 13.63 9.03 -1.97
C VAL A 149 15.00 9.57 -2.41
N VAL A 150 15.25 9.70 -3.72
CA VAL A 150 16.49 10.28 -4.25
C VAL A 150 16.69 11.73 -3.76
N ASP A 151 15.62 12.52 -3.76
CA ASP A 151 15.71 13.95 -3.43
C ASP A 151 15.90 14.24 -1.93
N SER A 152 15.43 13.34 -1.06
CA SER A 152 15.29 13.59 0.39
C SER A 152 16.05 12.62 1.29
N HIS A 153 16.50 11.47 0.80
CA HIS A 153 17.23 10.53 1.64
C HIS A 153 18.67 11.01 1.87
N PRO A 154 19.12 11.20 3.13
CA PRO A 154 20.48 11.67 3.43
C PRO A 154 21.58 10.76 2.85
N GLY A 155 21.29 9.47 2.65
CA GLY A 155 22.22 8.53 2.04
C GLY A 155 22.31 8.63 0.50
N LEU A 156 21.44 9.38 -0.16
CA LEU A 156 21.41 9.56 -1.62
C LEU A 156 21.73 11.01 -2.05
N THR A 157 22.19 11.85 -1.13
CA THR A 157 22.62 13.22 -1.43
C THR A 157 23.68 13.28 -2.52
N PHE A 158 24.62 12.33 -2.52
CA PHE A 158 25.65 12.20 -3.57
C PHE A 158 25.05 11.93 -4.95
N LEU A 159 23.93 11.19 -5.02
CA LEU A 159 23.28 10.84 -6.27
C LEU A 159 22.59 12.07 -6.86
N LYS A 160 22.00 12.91 -6.00
CA LYS A 160 21.35 14.18 -6.36
C LYS A 160 22.26 15.14 -7.12
N GLU A 161 23.56 15.13 -6.80
CA GLU A 161 24.58 15.95 -7.46
C GLU A 161 25.11 15.30 -8.75
N ALA A 162 24.91 13.99 -8.92
CA ALA A 162 25.40 13.20 -10.04
C ALA A 162 24.28 12.92 -11.07
N THR A 163 23.84 13.98 -11.76
CA THR A 163 22.71 13.95 -12.72
C THR A 163 22.83 12.87 -13.80
N GLU A 164 24.05 12.47 -14.14
CA GLU A 164 24.36 11.43 -15.14
C GLU A 164 23.95 10.00 -14.71
N PHE A 165 23.73 9.77 -13.41
CA PHE A 165 23.37 8.45 -12.87
C PHE A 165 21.89 8.30 -12.51
N HIS A 166 21.10 9.39 -12.52
CA HIS A 166 19.68 9.38 -12.17
C HIS A 166 18.88 8.39 -13.02
N SER A 167 19.06 8.42 -14.35
CA SER A 167 18.32 7.54 -15.26
C SER A 167 18.68 6.06 -15.10
N ARG A 168 19.94 5.73 -14.74
CA ARG A 168 20.35 4.34 -14.52
C ARG A 168 19.79 3.77 -13.22
N TYR A 169 19.70 4.59 -12.17
CA TYR A 169 19.19 4.19 -10.86
C TYR A 169 17.66 4.00 -10.86
N VAL A 170 16.92 4.76 -11.68
CA VAL A 170 15.45 4.66 -11.77
C VAL A 170 14.98 3.46 -12.63
N HIS A 171 15.85 2.87 -13.46
CA HIS A 171 15.46 1.85 -14.45
C HIS A 171 16.05 0.45 -14.22
N THR A 172 16.84 0.26 -13.15
CA THR A 172 17.40 -1.06 -12.77
C THR A 172 16.63 -1.63 -11.59
#